data_AF-A0A8S3TYI0-F1
#
_entry.id   AF-A0A8S3TYI0-F1
#
_cell.length_a   1.000
_cell.length_b   1.000
_cell.length_c   1.000
_cell.angle_alpha   90.00
_cell.angle_beta   90.00
_cell.angle_gamma   90.00
#
_symmetry.space_group_name_H-M   'P 1'
#
loop_
_entity.id
_entity.type
_entity.pdbx_description
1 polymer ?
#
loop_
_entity_poly.entity_id
_entity_poly.type
_entity_poly.pdbx_seq_one_letter_code
_entity_poly.pdbx_strand_id
1 'polypeptide(L)'
;MFRPSSARDPTFILHHAFIDYVWEKFRQKQERLGENPEYYPSLGKTSETDKYNLTAFHNATNVMACFPWMKNKDGYRSDYVGILYEYEDSPKCPDCGKSKYITCNEKLNRCIGIVPTESEEENSSPWIIIGGAITFGIIIVCFLLARSKKSHSRSSYSKI
;
A
#
# COMPACT_ATOMS: atom_id res chain seq x y z
N MET A 1 -4.99 7.27 29.61
CA MET A 1 -4.34 6.03 29.12
C MET A 1 -4.48 5.99 27.60
N PHE A 2 -3.46 6.40 26.87
CA PHE A 2 -3.46 6.33 25.40
C PHE A 2 -3.21 4.89 24.99
N ARG A 3 -4.22 4.23 24.41
CA ARG A 3 -4.11 2.84 23.98
C ARG A 3 -3.65 2.87 22.52
N PRO A 4 -2.39 2.53 22.19
CA PRO A 4 -1.89 2.58 20.82
C PRO A 4 -2.86 1.81 19.91
N SER A 5 -3.27 2.46 18.82
CA SER A 5 -4.41 2.03 18.00
C SER A 5 -4.02 1.37 16.68
N SER A 6 -2.78 1.60 16.20
CA SER A 6 -2.32 1.08 14.90
C SER A 6 -2.40 -0.44 14.81
N ALA A 7 -1.91 -1.15 15.83
CA ALA A 7 -1.92 -2.62 15.86
C ALA A 7 -3.33 -3.24 15.99
N ARG A 8 -4.40 -2.45 16.10
CA ARG A 8 -5.78 -2.95 16.04
C ARG A 8 -6.25 -3.19 14.60
N ASP A 9 -5.63 -2.54 13.62
CA ASP A 9 -5.93 -2.73 12.21
C ASP A 9 -5.08 -3.89 11.67
N PRO A 10 -5.66 -4.94 11.05
CA PRO A 10 -4.90 -6.04 10.48
C PRO A 10 -3.89 -5.58 9.40
N THR A 11 -4.14 -4.45 8.74
CA THR A 11 -3.20 -3.83 7.80
C THR A 11 -1.85 -3.53 8.44
N PHE A 12 -1.81 -3.28 9.75
CA PHE A 12 -0.57 -3.09 10.51
C PHE A 12 0.36 -4.30 10.39
N ILE A 13 -0.18 -5.52 10.48
CA ILE A 13 0.61 -6.75 10.37
C ILE A 13 1.16 -6.90 8.95
N LEU A 14 0.33 -6.66 7.93
CA LEU A 14 0.77 -6.71 6.53
C LEU A 14 1.85 -5.68 6.23
N HIS A 15 1.70 -4.47 6.78
CA HIS A 15 2.67 -3.39 6.64
C HIS A 15 4.01 -3.75 7.31
N HIS A 16 3.98 -4.28 8.53
CA HIS A 16 5.21 -4.69 9.22
C HIS A 16 5.86 -5.92 8.58
N ALA A 17 5.10 -6.85 8.00
CA ALA A 17 5.67 -7.93 7.20
C ALA A 17 6.39 -7.40 5.95
N PHE A 18 5.87 -6.35 5.30
CA PHE A 18 6.57 -5.70 4.19
C PHE A 18 7.83 -4.95 4.65
N ILE A 19 7.80 -4.26 5.79
CA ILE A 19 9.00 -3.62 6.36
C ILE A 19 10.07 -4.66 6.67
N ASP A 20 9.70 -5.77 7.30
CA ASP A 20 10.63 -6.86 7.63
C ASP A 20 11.21 -7.51 6.35
N TYR A 21 10.41 -7.67 5.29
CA TYR A 21 10.92 -8.05 3.97
C TYR A 21 11.99 -7.09 3.43
N VAL A 22 11.77 -5.78 3.52
CA VAL A 22 12.76 -4.78 3.08
C VAL A 22 14.03 -4.87 3.92
N TRP A 23 13.89 -5.04 5.23
CA TRP A 23 15.02 -5.27 6.15
C TRP A 23 15.81 -6.52 5.76
N GLU A 24 15.12 -7.60 5.43
CA GLU A 24 15.74 -8.85 4.99
C GLU A 24 16.53 -8.67 3.68
N LYS A 25 15.99 -7.94 2.70
CA LYS A 25 16.74 -7.64 1.47
C LYS A 25 17.96 -6.75 1.72
N PHE A 26 17.89 -5.86 2.70
CA PHE A 26 19.04 -5.10 3.16
C PHE A 26 20.11 -6.01 3.80
N ARG A 27 19.69 -6.92 4.67
CA ARG A 27 20.56 -7.92 5.31
C ARG A 27 21.33 -8.77 4.29
N GLN A 28 20.61 -9.36 3.33
CA GLN A 28 21.20 -10.15 2.24
C GLN A 28 22.21 -9.34 1.40
N LYS A 29 21.97 -8.03 1.26
CA LYS A 29 22.92 -7.14 0.58
C LYS A 29 24.18 -6.93 1.41
N GLN A 30 24.08 -6.75 2.72
CA GLN A 30 25.25 -6.64 3.61
C GLN A 30 26.13 -7.89 3.52
N GLU A 31 25.52 -9.07 3.61
CA GLU A 31 26.23 -10.35 3.46
C GLU A 31 26.97 -10.45 2.12
N ARG A 32 26.31 -10.07 1.02
CA ARG A 32 26.93 -10.05 -0.32
C ARG A 32 28.12 -9.09 -0.40
N LEU A 33 28.10 -8.01 0.38
CA LEU A 33 29.20 -7.04 0.46
C LEU A 33 30.30 -7.46 1.44
N GLY A 34 30.15 -8.59 2.13
CA GLY A 34 31.11 -9.06 3.15
C GLY A 34 30.97 -8.37 4.50
N GLU A 35 29.86 -7.65 4.73
CA GLU A 35 29.54 -6.99 5.99
C GLU A 35 28.80 -7.96 6.93
N ASN A 36 28.93 -7.75 8.24
CA ASN A 36 28.19 -8.54 9.23
C ASN A 36 26.76 -7.97 9.40
N PRO A 37 25.70 -8.66 8.95
CA PRO A 37 24.32 -8.22 9.12
C PRO A 37 23.85 -8.18 10.58
N GLU A 38 24.44 -8.98 11.45
CA GLU A 38 24.03 -9.07 12.86
C GLU A 38 24.64 -7.94 13.72
N TYR A 39 25.43 -7.07 13.11
CA TYR A 39 26.06 -5.95 13.80
C TYR A 39 25.01 -4.92 14.22
N TYR A 40 24.74 -4.83 15.52
CA TYR A 40 23.90 -3.79 16.10
C TYR A 40 24.69 -2.48 16.27
N PRO A 41 24.22 -1.34 15.71
CA PRO A 41 24.91 -0.07 15.85
C PRO A 41 25.14 0.33 17.30
N SER A 42 26.39 0.70 17.61
CA SER A 42 26.70 1.33 18.89
C SER A 42 26.12 2.75 18.90
N LEU A 43 25.18 3.03 19.82
CA LEU A 43 24.54 4.34 19.95
C LEU A 43 25.42 5.40 20.65
N GLY A 44 26.72 5.13 20.81
CA GLY A 44 27.64 6.00 21.56
C GLY A 44 27.34 6.01 23.06
N LYS A 45 28.27 6.57 23.85
CA LYS A 45 28.02 6.84 25.27
C LYS A 45 27.08 8.04 25.35
N THR A 46 25.83 7.82 25.74
CA THR A 46 24.92 8.93 26.04
C THR A 46 25.47 9.65 27.28
N SER A 47 25.72 10.95 27.18
CA SER A 47 26.12 11.76 28.34
C SER A 47 24.97 11.76 29.34
N GLU A 48 25.27 11.76 30.64
CA GLU A 48 24.26 11.88 31.73
C GLU A 48 23.37 13.14 31.59
N THR A 49 23.77 14.09 30.74
CA THR A 49 23.04 15.33 30.44
C THR A 49 21.98 15.21 29.34
N ASP A 50 21.87 14.07 28.66
CA ASP A 50 20.88 13.90 27.57
C ASP A 50 19.48 13.66 28.17
N LYS A 51 18.84 14.73 28.62
CA LYS A 51 17.51 14.77 29.26
C LYS A 51 16.37 14.16 28.42
N TYR A 52 16.62 13.84 27.14
CA TYR A 52 15.71 13.16 26.22
C TYR A 52 16.35 11.89 25.62
N ASN A 53 17.02 11.08 26.46
CA ASN A 53 17.70 9.84 26.08
C ASN A 53 16.72 8.73 25.63
N LEU A 54 16.01 8.94 24.51
CA LEU A 54 15.24 7.92 23.80
C LEU A 54 16.14 6.81 23.25
N THR A 55 17.45 7.06 23.19
CA THR A 55 18.51 6.10 22.84
C THR A 55 18.73 5.03 23.90
N ALA A 56 18.38 5.27 25.18
CA ALA A 56 18.57 4.27 26.23
C ALA A 56 17.78 2.99 25.91
N PHE A 57 16.48 3.09 25.60
CA PHE A 57 15.66 1.92 25.28
C PHE A 57 16.11 1.16 24.03
N HIS A 58 16.84 1.81 23.13
CA HIS A 58 17.36 1.22 21.90
C HIS A 58 18.81 0.70 22.07
N ASN A 59 19.35 0.69 23.29
CA ASN A 59 20.66 0.09 23.52
C ASN A 59 20.62 -1.41 23.18
N ALA A 60 21.62 -1.90 22.46
CA ALA A 60 21.82 -3.30 22.08
C ALA A 60 21.55 -4.29 23.23
N THR A 61 21.94 -3.94 24.46
CA THR A 61 21.81 -4.83 25.63
C THR A 61 20.47 -4.74 26.35
N ASN A 62 19.64 -3.74 26.02
CA ASN A 62 18.34 -3.58 26.66
C ASN A 62 17.34 -4.60 26.14
N VAL A 63 16.44 -5.00 27.05
CA VAL A 63 15.38 -5.97 26.79
C VAL A 63 14.31 -5.32 25.93
N MET A 64 13.83 -6.03 24.91
CA MET A 64 12.72 -5.58 24.09
C MET A 64 11.45 -5.51 24.92
N ALA A 65 10.70 -4.42 24.80
CA ALA A 65 9.44 -4.25 25.52
C ALA A 65 8.50 -5.43 25.24
N CYS A 66 7.89 -5.98 26.30
CA CYS A 66 7.02 -7.16 26.26
C CYS A 66 7.68 -8.51 25.90
N PHE A 67 9.00 -8.55 25.68
CA PHE A 67 9.76 -9.78 25.41
C PHE A 67 10.93 -9.92 26.40
N PRO A 68 10.68 -10.36 27.65
CA PRO A 68 11.69 -10.30 28.71
C PRO A 68 12.92 -11.18 28.49
N TRP A 69 12.85 -12.15 27.57
CA TRP A 69 13.93 -13.06 27.20
C TRP A 69 14.74 -12.62 25.97
N MET A 70 14.44 -11.47 25.37
CA MET A 70 15.15 -10.99 24.17
C MET A 70 15.70 -9.57 24.37
N LYS A 71 16.94 -9.36 23.93
CA LYS A 71 17.57 -8.04 23.87
C LYS A 71 17.40 -7.43 22.47
N ASN A 72 17.54 -6.11 22.34
CA ASN A 72 17.45 -5.44 21.05
C ASN A 72 18.45 -5.99 20.03
N LYS A 73 19.68 -6.32 20.45
CA LYS A 73 20.68 -6.93 19.56
C LYS A 73 20.25 -8.31 19.04
N ASP A 74 19.44 -9.04 19.82
CA ASP A 74 18.97 -10.36 19.41
C ASP A 74 17.95 -10.26 18.28
N GLY A 75 17.40 -9.08 18.00
CA GLY A 75 16.53 -8.82 16.85
C GLY A 75 17.25 -8.75 15.50
N TYR A 76 18.59 -8.71 15.48
CA TYR A 76 19.40 -8.73 14.24
C TYR A 76 19.95 -10.10 13.88
N ARG A 77 19.63 -11.15 14.65
CA ARG A 77 20.09 -12.49 14.35
C ARG A 77 19.55 -12.95 12.99
N SER A 78 20.44 -13.53 12.20
CA SER A 78 20.13 -14.03 10.86
C SER A 78 19.35 -15.35 10.88
N ASP A 79 19.40 -16.09 11.98
CA ASP A 79 18.83 -17.44 12.09
C ASP A 79 17.31 -17.49 12.23
N TYR A 80 16.64 -16.36 12.45
CA TYR A 80 15.16 -16.32 12.37
C TYR A 80 14.68 -16.66 10.96
N VAL A 81 15.40 -16.17 9.94
CA VAL A 81 15.11 -16.46 8.54
C VAL A 81 15.63 -17.85 8.21
N GLY A 82 14.80 -18.68 7.60
CA GLY A 82 15.09 -20.08 7.29
C GLY A 82 14.71 -21.07 8.40
N ILE A 83 14.68 -20.65 9.68
CA ILE A 83 14.13 -21.46 10.78
C ILE A 83 12.63 -21.18 10.98
N LEU A 84 12.25 -19.90 11.05
CA LEU A 84 10.87 -19.50 11.38
C LEU A 84 10.07 -19.08 10.15
N TYR A 85 10.71 -18.38 9.21
CA TYR A 85 10.05 -17.87 8.01
C TYR A 85 11.02 -17.67 6.85
N GLU A 86 10.46 -17.53 5.65
CA GLU A 86 11.16 -17.11 4.44
C GLU A 86 10.26 -16.18 3.64
N TYR A 87 10.85 -15.18 2.98
CA TYR A 87 10.14 -14.30 2.07
C TYR A 87 10.38 -14.67 0.61
N GLU A 88 9.31 -14.68 -0.18
CA GLU A 88 9.43 -14.74 -1.64
C GLU A 88 10.04 -13.44 -2.19
N ASP A 89 10.76 -13.56 -3.31
CA ASP A 89 11.27 -12.41 -4.04
C ASP A 89 10.12 -11.53 -4.58
N SER A 90 10.33 -10.21 -4.61
CA SER A 90 9.40 -9.31 -5.30
C SER A 90 9.23 -9.72 -6.77
N PRO A 91 7.99 -9.60 -7.31
CA PRO A 91 7.71 -9.98 -8.69
C PRO A 91 8.59 -9.21 -9.67
N LYS A 92 9.02 -9.89 -10.74
CA LYS A 92 9.93 -9.37 -11.76
C LYS A 92 9.20 -9.29 -13.11
N CYS A 93 9.63 -8.33 -13.93
CA CYS A 93 9.20 -8.26 -15.32
C CYS A 93 9.61 -9.53 -16.09
N PRO A 94 8.88 -9.90 -17.17
CA PRO A 94 7.75 -9.16 -17.76
C PRO A 94 6.40 -9.45 -17.10
N ASP A 95 6.28 -10.56 -16.38
CA ASP A 95 4.99 -11.12 -15.94
C ASP A 95 4.46 -10.46 -14.65
N CYS A 96 5.34 -9.88 -13.83
CA CYS A 96 4.99 -9.25 -12.56
C CYS A 96 4.08 -10.12 -11.66
N GLY A 97 4.29 -11.43 -11.68
CA GLY A 97 3.52 -12.40 -10.90
C GLY A 97 2.06 -12.55 -11.31
N LYS A 98 1.67 -12.16 -12.54
CA LYS A 98 0.28 -12.24 -13.07
C LYS A 98 -0.76 -11.54 -12.21
N SER A 99 -0.34 -10.60 -11.38
CA SER A 99 -1.24 -9.87 -10.50
C SER A 99 -2.02 -8.83 -11.29
N LYS A 100 -3.32 -8.76 -11.06
CA LYS A 100 -4.19 -7.72 -11.66
C LYS A 100 -3.94 -6.31 -11.11
N TYR A 101 -3.09 -6.16 -10.09
CA TYR A 101 -2.85 -4.89 -9.41
C TYR A 101 -1.50 -4.24 -9.76
N ILE A 102 -0.63 -4.97 -10.45
CA ILE A 102 0.70 -4.50 -10.85
C ILE A 102 0.98 -4.85 -12.30
N THR A 103 1.75 -4.01 -12.97
CA THR A 103 2.16 -4.20 -14.37
C THR A 103 3.64 -3.94 -14.54
N CYS A 104 4.26 -4.51 -15.57
CA CYS A 104 5.65 -4.25 -15.88
C CYS A 104 5.81 -2.88 -16.54
N ASN A 105 6.63 -2.02 -15.92
CA ASN A 105 7.19 -0.86 -16.61
C ASN A 105 8.45 -1.32 -17.36
N GLU A 106 8.31 -1.58 -18.66
CA GLU A 106 9.40 -2.10 -19.50
C GLU A 106 10.61 -1.18 -19.55
N LYS A 107 10.40 0.15 -19.48
CA LYS A 107 11.50 1.13 -19.51
C LYS A 107 12.38 1.06 -18.26
N LEU A 108 11.75 0.84 -17.11
CA LEU A 108 12.44 0.72 -15.82
C LEU A 108 12.78 -0.74 -15.46
N ASN A 109 12.31 -1.70 -16.28
CA ASN A 109 12.33 -3.13 -16.00
C ASN A 109 11.87 -3.46 -14.57
N ARG A 110 10.75 -2.84 -14.14
CA ARG A 110 10.23 -2.92 -12.77
C ARG A 110 8.71 -3.04 -12.74
N CYS A 111 8.20 -3.88 -11.85
CA CYS A 111 6.77 -3.96 -11.57
C CYS A 111 6.29 -2.74 -10.77
N ILE A 112 5.22 -2.11 -11.23
CA ILE A 112 4.60 -0.93 -10.62
C ILE A 112 3.11 -1.15 -10.41
N GLY A 113 2.52 -0.46 -9.43
CA GLY A 113 1.06 -0.46 -9.24
C GLY A 113 0.35 0.13 -10.44
N ILE A 114 -0.77 -0.48 -10.85
CA ILE A 114 -1.67 0.14 -11.80
C ILE A 114 -2.42 1.28 -11.10
N VAL A 115 -2.52 2.42 -11.77
CA VAL A 115 -3.43 3.50 -11.34
C VAL A 115 -4.75 3.24 -12.04
N PRO A 116 -5.88 3.15 -11.33
CA PRO A 116 -7.18 3.07 -11.98
C PRO A 116 -7.36 4.32 -12.85
N THR A 117 -7.53 4.13 -14.15
CA THR A 117 -8.01 5.21 -15.01
C THR A 117 -9.51 5.37 -14.73
N GLU A 118 -9.98 6.60 -14.54
CA GLU A 118 -11.35 6.98 -14.15
C GLU A 118 -12.49 6.37 -15.02
N SER A 119 -12.16 5.68 -16.12
CA SER A 119 -13.12 5.07 -17.05
C SER A 119 -13.63 3.67 -16.67
N GLU A 120 -13.17 3.05 -15.57
CA GLU A 120 -13.60 1.68 -15.19
C GLU A 120 -14.58 1.61 -14.01
N GLU A 121 -14.85 2.72 -13.30
CA GLU A 121 -15.83 2.72 -12.18
C GLU A 121 -17.30 2.76 -12.64
N GLU A 122 -17.58 3.16 -13.89
CA GLU A 122 -18.98 3.37 -14.34
C GLU A 122 -19.73 2.07 -14.68
N ASN A 123 -19.04 0.93 -14.84
CA ASN A 123 -19.66 -0.34 -15.23
C ASN A 123 -19.88 -1.35 -14.10
N SER A 124 -19.57 -1.01 -12.84
CA SER A 124 -19.71 -1.96 -11.71
C SER A 124 -20.98 -1.80 -10.86
N SER A 125 -22.00 -1.10 -11.35
CA SER A 125 -23.32 -1.07 -10.69
C SER A 125 -24.32 -2.04 -11.34
N PRO A 126 -24.45 -3.30 -10.86
CA PRO A 126 -25.60 -4.11 -11.16
C PRO A 126 -26.74 -3.72 -10.20
N TRP A 127 -27.34 -2.54 -10.41
CA TRP A 127 -28.74 -2.39 -10.02
C TRP A 127 -29.54 -3.25 -11.00
N ILE A 128 -29.68 -4.53 -10.66
CA ILE A 128 -30.65 -5.41 -11.29
C ILE A 128 -32.01 -4.75 -11.09
N ILE A 129 -32.52 -4.13 -12.16
CA ILE A 129 -33.93 -3.72 -12.24
C ILE A 129 -34.75 -5.00 -12.35
N ILE A 130 -35.04 -5.63 -11.21
CA ILE A 130 -36.11 -6.61 -11.11
C ILE A 130 -37.40 -5.80 -11.20
N GLY A 131 -38.12 -5.95 -12.30
CA GLY A 131 -39.45 -5.40 -12.46
C GLY A 131 -40.34 -5.85 -11.30
N GLY A 132 -40.87 -4.87 -10.56
CA GLY A 132 -41.79 -5.08 -9.46
C GLY A 132 -42.33 -3.74 -9.01
N ALA A 133 -43.57 -3.44 -9.41
CA ALA A 133 -44.29 -2.23 -9.07
C ALA A 133 -44.29 -1.96 -7.56
N ILE A 134 -43.70 -0.84 -7.12
CA ILE A 134 -44.09 -0.16 -5.88
C ILE A 134 -44.30 1.30 -6.23
N THR A 135 -45.57 1.61 -6.45
CA THR A 135 -46.14 2.95 -6.51
C THR A 135 -45.87 3.71 -5.22
N PHE A 136 -45.08 4.78 -5.24
CA PHE A 136 -45.29 5.92 -4.36
C PHE A 136 -45.00 7.20 -5.14
N GLY A 137 -46.01 8.06 -5.20
CA GLY A 137 -46.10 9.17 -6.12
C GLY A 137 -45.14 10.32 -5.85
N ILE A 138 -44.83 11.03 -6.93
CA ILE A 138 -44.99 12.48 -7.14
C ILE A 138 -44.45 12.74 -8.55
N ILE A 139 -45.34 12.78 -9.53
CA ILE A 139 -45.13 13.41 -10.84
C ILE A 139 -46.37 14.26 -11.10
N ILE A 140 -46.17 15.38 -11.80
CA ILE A 140 -47.03 16.56 -12.00
C ILE A 140 -46.55 17.62 -11.00
N VAL A 141 -45.67 18.56 -11.38
CA VAL A 141 -45.90 19.63 -12.37
C VAL A 141 -44.53 20.11 -12.93
N CYS A 142 -44.53 20.66 -14.16
CA CYS A 142 -43.48 21.51 -14.80
C CYS A 142 -42.54 20.91 -15.88
N PHE A 143 -42.98 19.98 -16.73
CA PHE A 143 -42.32 19.75 -18.03
C PHE A 143 -43.25 19.86 -19.25
N LEU A 144 -44.11 20.88 -19.24
CA LEU A 144 -44.70 21.42 -20.46
C LEU A 144 -44.57 22.93 -20.42
N LEU A 145 -43.62 23.47 -21.18
CA LEU A 145 -43.61 24.77 -21.88
C LEU A 145 -42.17 25.25 -22.10
N ALA A 146 -41.46 24.66 -23.07
CA ALA A 146 -40.36 25.32 -23.77
C ALA A 146 -40.07 24.59 -25.10
N ARG A 147 -41.03 24.63 -26.03
CA ARG A 147 -40.79 24.35 -27.45
C ARG A 147 -41.12 25.64 -28.21
N SER A 148 -40.25 26.03 -29.16
CA SER A 148 -40.27 27.25 -30.03
C SER A 148 -39.31 28.34 -29.50
N LYS A 149 -38.28 28.86 -30.19
CA LYS A 149 -38.02 29.08 -31.62
C LYS A 149 -36.54 29.50 -31.81
N LYS A 150 -35.84 29.05 -32.87
CA LYS A 150 -35.28 29.92 -33.94
C LYS A 150 -34.51 29.12 -35.00
N SER A 151 -34.70 29.54 -36.25
CA SER A 151 -34.24 28.95 -37.51
C SER A 151 -33.14 29.77 -38.18
N HIS A 152 -32.53 29.17 -39.21
CA HIS A 152 -31.69 29.72 -40.30
C HIS A 152 -30.21 29.97 -39.94
N SER A 153 -29.23 29.53 -40.74
CA SER A 153 -29.16 29.64 -42.21
C SER A 153 -28.65 28.41 -42.97
N ARG A 154 -29.04 28.36 -44.25
CA ARG A 154 -28.57 27.47 -45.34
C ARG A 154 -27.14 27.84 -45.77
N SER A 155 -26.36 26.87 -46.22
CA SER A 155 -25.63 26.99 -47.50
C SER A 155 -25.42 25.62 -48.15
N SER A 156 -25.56 25.63 -49.46
CA SER A 156 -25.66 24.54 -50.43
C SER A 156 -24.29 24.16 -51.00
N TYR A 157 -24.13 22.93 -51.52
CA TYR A 157 -23.37 22.51 -52.74
C TYR A 157 -23.48 20.96 -52.85
N SER A 158 -24.40 20.41 -53.67
CA SER A 158 -24.22 19.93 -55.08
C SER A 158 -23.25 18.75 -55.24
N LYS A 159 -23.77 17.49 -55.35
CA LYS A 159 -23.82 16.64 -56.57
C LYS A 159 -22.50 16.54 -57.36
N ILE A 160 -21.92 15.33 -57.47
CA ILE A 160 -22.20 14.28 -58.48
C ILE A 160 -22.11 12.93 -57.77
#